data_AF-A0ABC8L475-F1
#
_entry.id   AF-A0ABC8L475-F1
#
_cell.length_a   1.000
_cell.length_b   1.000
_cell.length_c   1.000
_cell.angle_alpha   90.00
_cell.angle_beta   90.00
_cell.angle_gamma   90.00
#
_symmetry.space_group_name_H-M   'P 1'
#
loop_
_entity.id
_entity.type
_entity.pdbx_description
1 polymer ?
#
loop_
_entity_poly.entity_id
_entity_poly.type
_entity_poly.pdbx_seq_one_letter_code
_entity_poly.pdbx_strand_id
1 'polypeptide(L)'
;MMLWFENGVQIQRLSRVDSDFSGFLHHSGIPSIDMYYGADYHVYHTAFDSYEWMIGNADPLFHRHVAMAGIWGLLGIILADEPVIPYISYAEQLQVHRDALSKILQGKAFVDPLSMAIQ
;
A
#
# COMPACT_ATOMS: atom_id res chain seq x y z
N MET A 1 -4.82 -11.32 3.85
CA MET A 1 -3.95 -10.59 2.91
C MET A 1 -4.59 -10.71 1.54
N MET A 2 -5.02 -9.62 0.94
CA MET A 2 -5.66 -9.68 -0.37
C MET A 2 -5.02 -8.64 -1.27
N LEU A 3 -4.42 -9.15 -2.33
CA LEU A 3 -3.54 -8.47 -3.26
C LEU A 3 -4.36 -8.11 -4.49
N TRP A 4 -4.25 -6.87 -4.93
CA TRP A 4 -4.73 -6.47 -6.24
C TRP A 4 -3.58 -6.62 -7.22
N PHE A 5 -3.83 -7.32 -8.32
CA PHE A 5 -2.90 -7.43 -9.45
C PHE A 5 -3.45 -6.57 -10.57
N GLU A 6 -2.80 -5.45 -10.84
CA GLU A 6 -3.02 -4.69 -12.06
C GLU A 6 -1.73 -4.74 -12.87
N ASN A 7 -1.78 -5.31 -14.07
CA ASN A 7 -0.63 -5.42 -14.98
C ASN A 7 0.65 -6.04 -14.37
N GLY A 8 0.51 -7.00 -13.44
CA GLY A 8 1.64 -7.68 -12.79
C GLY A 8 2.28 -6.92 -11.63
N VAL A 9 1.76 -5.74 -11.26
CA VAL A 9 2.18 -5.00 -10.06
C VAL A 9 1.29 -5.42 -8.89
N GLN A 10 1.92 -5.86 -7.81
CA GLN A 10 1.24 -6.26 -6.58
C GLN A 10 1.06 -5.03 -5.67
N ILE A 11 -0.14 -4.46 -5.65
CA ILE A 11 -0.48 -3.40 -4.70
C ILE A 11 -0.93 -4.04 -3.38
N GLN A 12 -0.22 -3.71 -2.30
CA GLN A 12 -0.48 -4.24 -0.97
C GLN A 12 -1.38 -3.31 -0.16
N ARG A 13 -1.97 -3.86 0.91
CA ARG A 13 -2.71 -3.06 1.89
C ARG A 13 -1.74 -2.44 2.88
N LEU A 14 -2.03 -1.20 3.27
CA LEU A 14 -1.39 -0.51 4.38
C LEU A 14 -1.88 -1.05 5.73
N SER A 15 -1.66 -2.34 6.00
CA SER A 15 -2.06 -2.98 7.26
C SER A 15 -1.04 -2.82 8.38
N ARG A 16 0.17 -2.34 8.06
CA ARG A 16 1.24 -2.10 9.02
C ARG A 16 0.99 -0.81 9.83
N VAL A 17 1.67 -0.70 10.97
CA VAL A 17 1.57 0.44 11.91
C VAL A 17 2.93 1.02 12.28
N ASP A 18 3.98 0.54 11.63
CA ASP A 18 5.39 0.88 11.82
C ASP A 18 5.85 2.00 10.86
N SER A 19 4.93 2.90 10.49
CA SER A 19 5.20 4.07 9.66
C SER A 19 4.20 5.20 9.97
N ASP A 20 4.59 6.42 9.63
CA ASP A 20 3.85 7.64 9.94
C ASP A 20 2.49 7.73 9.23
N PHE A 21 2.29 7.01 8.11
CA PHE A 21 1.00 6.97 7.42
C PHE A 21 -0.13 6.45 8.33
N SER A 22 0.19 5.69 9.38
CA SER A 22 -0.79 5.03 10.24
C SER A 22 -1.75 6.02 10.92
N GLY A 23 -1.26 7.17 11.37
CA GLY A 23 -2.10 8.23 11.95
C GLY A 23 -3.02 8.90 10.93
N PHE A 24 -2.55 9.05 9.69
CA PHE A 24 -3.36 9.61 8.60
C PHE A 24 -4.45 8.62 8.17
N LEU A 25 -4.08 7.38 7.88
CA LEU A 25 -5.01 6.37 7.36
C LEU A 25 -5.93 5.81 8.44
N HIS A 26 -5.38 5.22 9.50
CA HIS A 26 -6.15 4.41 10.45
C HIS A 26 -6.93 5.26 11.45
N HIS A 27 -6.38 6.42 11.84
CA HIS A 27 -7.04 7.31 12.78
C HIS A 27 -7.86 8.40 12.07
N SER A 28 -7.29 9.06 11.06
CA SER A 28 -7.92 10.24 10.44
C SER A 28 -8.71 9.94 9.17
N GLY A 29 -8.63 8.72 8.63
CA GLY A 29 -9.31 8.34 7.38
C GLY A 29 -8.78 9.04 6.13
N ILE A 30 -7.57 9.59 6.18
CA ILE A 30 -6.95 10.29 5.05
C ILE A 30 -6.31 9.25 4.12
N PRO A 31 -6.68 9.23 2.81
CA PRO A 31 -6.05 8.36 1.83
C PRO A 31 -4.53 8.51 1.87
N SER A 32 -3.84 7.38 2.03
CA SER A 32 -2.40 7.35 2.24
C SER A 32 -1.76 6.31 1.33
N ILE A 33 -0.48 6.52 1.02
CA ILE A 33 0.33 5.64 0.20
C ILE A 33 1.71 5.50 0.81
N ASP A 34 2.31 4.33 0.66
CA ASP A 34 3.67 4.01 1.10
C ASP A 34 4.35 3.25 -0.05
N MET A 35 5.43 3.81 -0.57
CA MET A 35 6.12 3.32 -1.76
C MET A 35 7.62 3.32 -1.54
N TYR A 36 8.24 2.17 -1.79
CA TYR A 36 9.68 1.97 -1.70
C TYR A 36 10.12 0.89 -2.69
N TYR A 37 11.44 0.81 -2.92
CA TYR A 37 12.03 -0.20 -3.80
C TYR A 37 12.73 -1.26 -2.94
N GLY A 38 12.39 -2.53 -3.16
CA GLY A 38 12.96 -3.68 -2.42
C GLY A 38 11.93 -4.42 -1.58
N ALA A 39 12.29 -5.61 -1.09
CA ALA A 39 11.41 -6.47 -0.28
C ALA A 39 12.02 -6.78 1.10
N ASP A 40 13.33 -7.05 1.15
CA ASP A 40 14.05 -7.39 2.37
C ASP A 40 15.18 -6.40 2.65
N TYR A 41 15.25 -5.91 3.89
CA TYR A 41 16.28 -4.99 4.36
C TYR A 41 16.92 -5.50 5.65
N HIS A 42 17.89 -6.41 5.49
CA HIS A 42 18.46 -7.21 6.58
C HIS A 42 19.26 -6.40 7.62
N VAL A 43 19.73 -5.21 7.25
CA VAL A 43 20.54 -4.36 8.13
C VAL A 43 19.71 -3.34 8.92
N TYR A 44 18.38 -3.38 8.78
CA TYR A 44 17.44 -2.50 9.48
C TYR A 44 17.69 -2.46 11.00
N HIS A 45 17.79 -1.27 11.58
CA HIS A 45 18.10 -1.03 13.01
C HIS A 45 19.39 -1.72 13.51
N THR A 46 20.35 -1.98 12.63
CA THR A 46 21.68 -2.46 13.02
C THR A 46 22.75 -1.41 12.75
N ALA A 47 23.95 -1.59 13.31
CA ALA A 47 25.10 -0.73 13.01
C ALA A 47 25.58 -0.84 11.54
N PHE A 48 25.05 -1.79 10.76
CA PHE A 48 25.38 -1.96 9.34
C PHE A 48 24.47 -1.15 8.41
N ASP A 49 23.41 -0.52 8.92
CA ASP A 49 22.61 0.48 8.20
C ASP A 49 23.46 1.74 7.96
N SER A 50 24.20 1.70 6.85
CA SER A 50 25.26 2.64 6.53
C SER A 50 25.28 2.94 5.03
N TYR A 51 25.84 4.09 4.69
CA TYR A 51 26.03 4.51 3.31
C TYR A 51 26.86 3.50 2.50
N GLU A 52 27.88 2.92 3.12
CA GLU A 52 28.79 1.94 2.55
C GLU A 52 28.06 0.65 2.19
N TRP A 53 27.13 0.20 3.04
CA TRP A 53 26.26 -0.92 2.71
C TRP A 53 25.33 -0.57 1.54
N MET A 54 24.77 0.65 1.54
CA MET A 54 23.89 1.13 0.48
C MET A 54 24.58 1.10 -0.89
N ILE A 55 25.75 1.72 -1.02
CA ILE A 55 26.48 1.77 -2.29
C ILE A 55 27.15 0.44 -2.66
N GLY A 56 27.42 -0.43 -1.68
CA GLY A 56 28.03 -1.73 -1.93
C GLY A 56 27.02 -2.80 -2.35
N ASN A 57 25.81 -2.79 -1.77
CA ASN A 57 24.89 -3.93 -1.84
C ASN A 57 23.48 -3.56 -2.33
N ALA A 58 23.02 -2.33 -2.08
CA ALA A 58 21.60 -1.99 -2.21
C ALA A 58 21.28 -1.17 -3.45
N ASP A 59 22.00 -0.08 -3.69
CA ASP A 59 21.82 0.76 -4.88
C ASP A 59 23.12 1.48 -5.27
N PRO A 60 24.12 0.75 -5.83
CA PRO A 60 25.46 1.29 -6.09
C PRO A 60 25.51 2.55 -6.95
N LEU A 61 24.54 2.72 -7.84
CA LEU A 61 24.44 3.86 -8.77
C LEU A 61 23.27 4.79 -8.44
N PHE A 62 22.58 4.57 -7.32
CA PHE A 62 21.39 5.32 -6.91
C PHE A 62 20.23 5.34 -7.91
N HIS A 63 20.22 4.44 -8.91
CA HIS A 63 19.19 4.44 -9.94
C HIS A 63 17.80 4.13 -9.36
N ARG A 64 17.72 3.27 -8.34
CA ARG A 64 16.44 2.93 -7.69
C ARG A 64 15.95 4.10 -6.86
N HIS A 65 16.84 4.78 -6.15
CA HIS A 65 16.50 6.00 -5.40
C HIS A 65 16.00 7.10 -6.34
N VAL A 66 16.70 7.35 -7.45
CA VAL A 66 16.29 8.35 -8.46
C VAL A 66 14.93 7.98 -9.06
N ALA A 67 14.70 6.71 -9.41
CA ALA A 67 13.41 6.25 -9.92
C ALA A 67 12.28 6.47 -8.90
N MET A 68 12.49 6.10 -7.63
CA MET A 68 11.49 6.31 -6.58
C MET A 68 11.22 7.80 -6.31
N ALA A 69 12.25 8.64 -6.32
CA ALA A 69 12.10 10.08 -6.21
C ALA A 69 11.27 10.65 -7.37
N GLY A 70 11.49 10.15 -8.59
CA GLY A 70 10.69 10.51 -9.76
C GLY A 70 9.21 10.13 -9.62
N ILE A 71 8.92 8.92 -9.12
CA ILE A 71 7.54 8.46 -8.88
C ILE A 71 6.85 9.33 -7.82
N TRP A 72 7.51 9.57 -6.68
CA TRP A 72 6.99 10.44 -5.62
C TRP A 72 6.74 11.87 -6.12
N GLY A 73 7.68 12.42 -6.89
CA GLY A 73 7.56 13.77 -7.45
C GLY A 73 6.39 13.89 -8.43
N LEU A 74 6.25 12.94 -9.36
CA LEU A 74 5.14 12.94 -10.31
C LEU A 74 3.79 12.78 -9.61
N LEU A 75 3.68 11.86 -8.65
CA LEU A 75 2.47 11.68 -7.86
C LEU A 75 2.11 12.95 -7.09
N GLY A 76 3.11 13.61 -6.48
CA GLY A 76 2.91 14.88 -5.77
C GLY A 76 2.36 15.98 -6.67
N ILE A 77 2.88 16.11 -7.90
CA ILE A 77 2.36 17.06 -8.91
C ILE A 77 0.91 16.73 -9.27
N ILE A 78 0.61 15.47 -9.59
CA ILE A 78 -0.75 15.04 -9.96
C ILE A 78 -1.73 15.35 -8.83
N LEU A 79 -1.40 15.00 -7.59
CA LEU A 79 -2.29 15.23 -6.44
C LEU A 79 -2.45 16.72 -6.09
N ALA A 80 -1.47 17.55 -6.41
CA ALA A 80 -1.51 18.98 -6.12
C ALA A 80 -2.26 19.80 -7.18
N ASP A 81 -2.23 19.36 -8.45
CA ASP A 81 -2.69 20.16 -9.60
C ASP A 81 -3.96 19.60 -10.27
N GLU A 82 -4.25 18.30 -10.12
CA GLU A 82 -5.41 17.69 -10.79
C GLU A 82 -6.74 18.12 -10.12
N PRO A 83 -7.68 18.74 -10.86
CA PRO A 83 -8.94 19.22 -10.28
C PRO A 83 -9.88 18.08 -9.86
N VAL A 84 -9.71 16.88 -10.43
CA VAL A 84 -10.46 15.67 -10.09
C VAL A 84 -9.49 14.53 -9.88
N ILE A 85 -9.29 14.15 -8.63
CA ILE A 85 -8.44 13.00 -8.29
C ILE A 85 -9.14 11.72 -8.77
N PRO A 86 -8.46 10.85 -9.55
CA PRO A 86 -9.06 9.66 -10.12
C PRO A 86 -9.22 8.54 -9.09
N TYR A 87 -10.01 8.77 -8.05
CA TYR A 87 -10.37 7.73 -7.09
C TYR A 87 -11.28 6.69 -7.76
N ILE A 88 -10.85 5.43 -7.73
CA ILE A 88 -11.65 4.28 -8.17
C ILE A 88 -12.61 3.84 -7.05
N SER A 89 -13.72 3.22 -7.45
CA SER A 89 -14.71 2.71 -6.49
C SER A 89 -14.10 1.67 -5.55
N TYR A 90 -14.35 1.84 -4.24
CA TYR A 90 -13.93 0.87 -3.22
C TYR A 90 -14.89 -0.33 -3.12
N ALA A 91 -16.01 -0.33 -3.86
CA ALA A 91 -17.03 -1.37 -3.81
C ALA A 91 -16.47 -2.75 -4.14
N GLU A 92 -15.60 -2.84 -5.16
CA GLU A 92 -14.96 -4.11 -5.55
C GLU A 92 -14.14 -4.68 -4.38
N GLN A 93 -13.38 -3.84 -3.67
CA GLN A 93 -12.64 -4.26 -2.47
C GLN A 93 -13.53 -4.76 -1.34
N LEU A 94 -14.68 -4.12 -1.12
CA LEU A 94 -15.62 -4.54 -0.09
C LEU A 94 -16.25 -5.90 -0.42
N GLN A 95 -16.58 -6.15 -1.70
CA GLN A 95 -17.13 -7.43 -2.15
C GLN A 95 -16.17 -8.58 -1.84
N VAL A 96 -14.88 -8.42 -2.18
CA VAL A 96 -13.94 -9.52 -1.94
C VAL A 96 -13.68 -9.74 -0.44
N HIS A 97 -13.68 -8.68 0.38
CA HIS A 97 -13.59 -8.83 1.85
C HIS A 97 -14.80 -9.56 2.43
N ARG A 98 -16.00 -9.26 1.92
CA ARG A 98 -17.23 -9.97 2.28
C ARG A 98 -17.13 -11.45 1.92
N ASP A 99 -16.62 -11.78 0.73
CA ASP A 99 -16.48 -13.16 0.30
C ASP A 99 -15.42 -13.93 1.10
N ALA A 100 -14.30 -13.27 1.41
CA ALA A 100 -13.29 -13.81 2.32
C ALA A 100 -13.87 -14.09 3.72
N LEU A 101 -14.66 -13.16 4.26
CA LEU A 101 -15.35 -13.34 5.53
C LEU A 101 -16.37 -14.49 5.48
N SER A 102 -17.19 -14.57 4.43
CA SER A 102 -18.16 -15.65 4.22
C SER A 102 -17.50 -17.03 4.25
N LYS A 103 -16.33 -17.16 3.61
CA LYS A 103 -15.52 -18.38 3.62
C LYS A 103 -15.02 -18.75 5.01
N ILE A 104 -14.61 -17.76 5.82
CA ILE A 104 -14.15 -17.97 7.20
C ILE A 104 -15.33 -18.42 8.09
N LEU A 105 -16.50 -17.81 7.90
CA LEU A 105 -17.67 -18.11 8.71
C LEU A 105 -18.27 -19.48 8.44
N GLN A 106 -18.06 -20.07 7.25
CA GLN A 106 -18.54 -21.42 6.90
C GLN A 106 -20.06 -21.61 7.18
N GLY A 107 -20.87 -20.56 6.97
CA GLY A 107 -22.30 -20.59 7.25
C GLY A 107 -22.71 -20.47 8.72
N LYS A 108 -21.75 -20.23 9.64
CA LYS A 108 -22.05 -20.01 11.07
C LYS A 108 -22.71 -18.66 11.36
N ALA A 109 -22.64 -17.71 10.44
CA ALA A 109 -23.30 -16.41 10.51
C ALA A 109 -23.66 -15.91 9.11
N PHE A 110 -24.70 -15.08 9.03
CA PHE A 110 -25.18 -14.47 7.79
C PHE A 110 -24.39 -13.20 7.45
N VAL A 111 -24.01 -13.06 6.18
CA VAL A 111 -23.30 -11.87 5.65
C VAL A 111 -24.19 -11.00 4.76
N ASP A 112 -25.49 -11.31 4.67
CA ASP A 112 -26.45 -10.58 3.83
C ASP A 112 -26.54 -9.08 4.13
N PRO A 113 -26.46 -8.62 5.41
CA PRO A 113 -26.39 -7.19 5.69
C PRO A 113 -25.21 -6.48 5.03
N LEU A 114 -24.06 -7.16 4.94
CA LEU A 114 -22.88 -6.61 4.25
C LEU A 114 -23.10 -6.57 2.73
N SER A 115 -23.76 -7.59 2.17
CA SER A 115 -24.09 -7.60 0.73
C SER A 115 -25.04 -6.47 0.35
N MET A 116 -26.02 -6.14 1.20
CA MET A 116 -26.92 -5.00 0.96
C MET A 116 -26.21 -3.65 1.08
N ALA A 117 -25.23 -3.52 2.01
CA ALA A 117 -24.53 -2.26 2.26
C ALA A 117 -23.47 -1.90 1.20
N ILE A 118 -23.10 -2.85 0.32
CA ILE A 118 -22.11 -2.63 -0.75
C ILE A 118 -22.76 -2.15 -2.06
N GLN A 119 -24.07 -2.35 -2.23
CA GLN A 119 -24.87 -1.89 -3.38
C GLN A 119 -25.26 -0.42 -3.25
#